data_AF-A0A497J2X3-F1
#
_entry.id   AF-A0A497J2X3-F1
#
_cell.length_a   1.000
_cell.length_b   1.000
_cell.length_c   1.000
_cell.angle_alpha   90.00
_cell.angle_beta   90.00
_cell.angle_gamma   90.00
#
_symmetry.space_group_name_H-M   'P 1'
#
loop_
_entity.id
_entity.type
_entity.pdbx_description
1 polymer ?
#
loop_
_entity_poly.entity_id
_entity_poly.type
_entity_poly.pdbx_seq_one_letter_code
_entity_poly.pdbx_strand_id
1 'polypeptide(L)'
;MIEDFLSKKRAEIHQALNLIWSTAYKIHEKVSREFKSSKVEFAKSSYIEVEGKWDKQLYPIPVIRTEAGEIGVNLDGVYGVIGVISESISEEFLSEILESGLKVEIYGGKDFTKTYYAGDTRISVKELLEEIKKGGEEVVQVEVRRDLSECFKIVEDLRKLREVMIKRGVKYVSPLASSRD
;
A
#
# COMPACT_ATOMS: atom_id res chain seq x y z
N MET A 1 24.23 -15.55 17.76
CA MET A 1 23.09 -15.11 18.59
C MET A 1 22.62 -13.75 18.08
N ILE A 2 21.33 -13.44 18.13
CA ILE A 2 20.78 -12.19 17.56
C ILE A 2 21.33 -10.95 18.29
N GLU A 3 21.67 -11.10 19.56
CA GLU A 3 22.27 -10.09 20.42
C GLU A 3 23.67 -9.67 19.92
N ASP A 4 24.47 -10.65 19.46
CA ASP A 4 25.78 -10.38 18.86
C ASP A 4 25.65 -9.69 17.50
N PHE A 5 24.58 -9.98 16.75
CA PHE A 5 24.29 -9.29 15.49
C PHE A 5 23.90 -7.83 15.76
N LEU A 6 22.98 -7.59 16.70
CA LEU A 6 22.53 -6.25 17.06
C LEU A 6 23.67 -5.37 17.57
N SER A 7 24.61 -5.91 18.35
CA SER A 7 25.78 -5.14 18.80
C SER A 7 26.69 -4.75 17.63
N LYS A 8 26.95 -5.67 16.69
CA LYS A 8 27.81 -5.45 15.51
C LYS A 8 27.17 -4.55 14.45
N LYS A 9 25.84 -4.60 14.32
CA LYS A 9 25.08 -3.93 13.24
C LYS A 9 24.23 -2.75 13.71
N ARG A 10 24.38 -2.33 14.96
CA ARG A 10 23.58 -1.25 15.58
C ARG A 10 23.57 0.02 14.74
N ALA A 11 24.73 0.41 14.22
CA ALA A 11 24.88 1.64 13.44
C ALA A 11 24.12 1.57 12.12
N GLU A 12 24.28 0.48 11.35
CA GLU A 12 23.57 0.30 10.09
C GLU A 12 22.04 0.20 10.30
N ILE A 13 21.61 -0.53 11.34
CA ILE A 13 20.18 -0.64 11.69
C ILE A 13 19.60 0.73 12.05
N HIS A 14 20.29 1.52 12.88
CA HIS A 14 19.85 2.87 13.24
C HIS A 14 19.70 3.78 12.02
N GLN A 15 20.65 3.74 11.10
CA GLN A 15 20.60 4.51 9.85
C GLN A 15 19.44 4.07 8.95
N ALA A 16 19.19 2.76 8.82
CA ALA A 16 18.07 2.24 8.05
C ALA A 16 16.71 2.69 8.62
N LEU A 17 16.55 2.62 9.94
CA LEU A 17 15.32 3.07 10.62
C LEU A 17 15.12 4.58 10.45
N ASN A 18 16.17 5.39 10.58
CA ASN A 18 16.07 6.83 10.32
C ASN A 18 15.75 7.14 8.86
N LEU A 19 16.28 6.36 7.92
CA LEU A 19 15.98 6.51 6.49
C LEU A 19 14.49 6.30 6.22
N ILE A 20 13.88 5.28 6.80
CA ILE A 20 12.43 5.00 6.69
C ILE A 20 11.61 6.21 7.14
N TRP A 21 11.86 6.70 8.35
CA TRP A 21 11.10 7.83 8.92
C TRP A 21 11.35 9.14 8.17
N SER A 22 12.59 9.45 7.84
CA SER A 22 12.93 10.66 7.08
C SER A 22 12.34 10.65 5.68
N THR A 23 12.26 9.48 5.04
CA THR A 23 11.60 9.31 3.73
C THR A 23 10.11 9.61 3.84
N ALA A 24 9.42 9.11 4.87
CA ALA A 24 8.01 9.41 5.09
C ALA A 24 7.76 10.93 5.26
N TYR A 25 8.57 11.63 6.06
CA TYR A 25 8.45 13.09 6.18
C TYR A 25 8.63 13.82 4.84
N LYS A 26 9.61 13.41 4.03
CA LYS A 26 9.83 14.00 2.69
C LYS A 26 8.68 13.71 1.73
N ILE A 27 8.10 12.50 1.78
CA ILE A 27 6.92 12.16 0.97
C ILE A 27 5.73 13.02 1.42
N HIS A 28 5.52 13.18 2.72
CA HIS A 28 4.42 13.98 3.27
C HIS A 28 4.43 15.42 2.75
N GLU A 29 5.60 16.07 2.61
CA GLU A 29 5.70 17.41 2.04
C GLU A 29 5.15 17.53 0.61
N LYS A 30 5.21 16.44 -0.17
CA LYS A 30 4.62 16.37 -1.53
C LYS A 30 3.14 16.03 -1.46
N VAL A 31 2.81 14.97 -0.73
CA VAL A 31 1.44 14.47 -0.58
C VAL A 31 0.50 15.57 -0.07
N SER A 32 0.92 16.36 0.92
CA SER A 32 0.09 17.41 1.52
C SER A 32 -0.23 18.58 0.57
N ARG A 33 0.44 18.66 -0.58
CA ARG A 33 0.17 19.66 -1.64
C ARG A 33 -0.85 19.16 -2.66
N GLU A 34 -0.99 17.84 -2.81
CA GLU A 34 -1.84 17.21 -3.82
C GLU A 34 -3.09 16.56 -3.23
N PHE A 35 -3.03 16.14 -1.96
CA PHE A 35 -4.09 15.46 -1.26
C PHE A 35 -4.32 16.13 0.09
N LYS A 36 -5.58 16.12 0.56
CA LYS A 36 -5.83 16.27 1.98
C LYS A 36 -5.20 15.07 2.70
N SER A 37 -4.34 15.32 3.68
CA SER A 37 -3.59 14.29 4.39
C SER A 37 -3.56 14.49 5.91
N SER A 38 -3.32 13.40 6.64
CA SER A 38 -2.89 13.41 8.03
C SER A 38 -1.44 13.91 8.13
N LYS A 39 -0.97 14.11 9.36
CA LYS A 39 0.48 14.16 9.61
C LYS A 39 1.09 12.77 9.39
N VAL A 40 2.42 12.68 9.42
CA VAL A 40 3.10 11.38 9.55
C VAL A 40 2.75 10.79 10.91
N GLU A 41 2.14 9.61 10.88
CA GLU A 41 1.69 8.83 12.04
C GLU A 41 2.40 7.47 12.04
N PHE A 42 2.14 6.63 13.04
CA PHE A 42 2.64 5.25 13.05
C PHE A 42 1.49 4.25 12.86
N ALA A 43 1.73 3.23 12.04
CA ALA A 43 0.90 2.04 11.99
C ALA A 43 1.51 0.93 12.87
N LYS A 44 0.65 0.14 13.53
CA LYS A 44 1.03 -1.07 14.27
C LYS A 44 0.47 -2.29 13.54
N SER A 45 1.16 -3.42 13.61
CA SER A 45 0.72 -4.71 13.05
C SER A 45 0.59 -4.74 11.52
N SER A 46 1.45 -4.01 10.80
CA SER A 46 1.65 -4.18 9.36
C SER A 46 2.32 -5.54 9.06
N TYR A 47 2.33 -5.94 7.79
CA TYR A 47 3.05 -7.11 7.31
C TYR A 47 4.14 -6.71 6.33
N ILE A 48 5.18 -7.54 6.25
CA ILE A 48 6.33 -7.35 5.37
C ILE A 48 6.69 -8.69 4.71
N GLU A 49 7.20 -8.67 3.48
CA GLU A 49 7.57 -9.90 2.79
C GLU A 49 9.07 -10.19 3.00
N VAL A 50 9.37 -11.25 3.75
CA VAL A 50 10.75 -11.68 4.02
C VAL A 50 10.95 -13.07 3.44
N GLU A 51 11.88 -13.19 2.50
CA GLU A 51 12.20 -14.47 1.83
C GLU A 51 10.97 -15.16 1.21
N GLY A 52 10.08 -14.36 0.60
CA GLY A 52 8.87 -14.86 -0.07
C GLY A 52 7.72 -15.22 0.87
N LYS A 53 7.76 -14.76 2.12
CA LYS A 53 6.71 -15.01 3.12
C LYS A 53 6.28 -13.73 3.81
N TRP A 54 4.97 -13.56 3.95
CA TRP A 54 4.40 -12.50 4.77
C TRP A 54 4.65 -12.76 6.25
N ASP A 55 5.36 -11.83 6.89
CA ASP A 55 5.64 -11.83 8.31
C ASP A 55 5.11 -10.56 8.97
N LYS A 56 4.69 -10.67 10.23
CA LYS A 56 4.10 -9.58 10.98
C LYS A 56 5.19 -8.64 11.48
N GLN A 57 5.08 -7.36 11.12
CA GLN A 57 5.90 -6.31 11.69
C GLN A 57 5.40 -5.96 13.11
N LEU A 58 6.17 -6.41 14.11
CA LEU A 58 5.93 -6.04 15.51
C LEU A 58 6.38 -4.61 15.83
N TYR A 59 7.29 -4.05 15.03
CA TYR A 59 7.73 -2.66 15.14
C TYR A 59 6.83 -1.73 14.33
N PRO A 60 6.67 -0.46 14.77
CA PRO A 60 5.86 0.51 14.05
C PRO A 60 6.55 0.98 12.76
N ILE A 61 5.73 1.33 11.76
CA ILE A 61 6.19 2.01 10.55
C ILE A 61 5.50 3.36 10.38
N PRO A 62 6.16 4.35 9.75
CA PRO A 62 5.54 5.62 9.43
C PRO A 62 4.50 5.45 8.31
N VAL A 63 3.34 6.07 8.50
CA VAL A 63 2.26 6.13 7.50
C VAL A 63 1.71 7.53 7.36
N ILE A 64 1.17 7.82 6.18
CA ILE A 64 0.47 9.06 5.84
C ILE A 64 -0.88 8.67 5.30
N ARG A 65 -1.95 9.07 5.98
CA ARG A 65 -3.31 8.85 5.51
C ARG A 65 -3.73 10.03 4.66
N THR A 66 -4.35 9.75 3.53
CA THR A 66 -4.90 10.74 2.61
C THR A 66 -6.40 10.54 2.49
N GLU A 67 -7.09 11.50 1.88
CA GLU A 67 -8.51 11.33 1.56
C GLU A 67 -8.79 10.14 0.63
N ALA A 68 -7.80 9.65 -0.12
CA ALA A 68 -7.93 8.58 -1.09
C ALA A 68 -7.41 7.22 -0.61
N GLY A 69 -6.46 7.19 0.33
CA GLY A 69 -5.73 5.97 0.69
C GLY A 69 -4.62 6.23 1.71
N GLU A 70 -3.74 5.26 1.91
CA GLU A 70 -2.60 5.35 2.84
C GLU A 70 -1.28 5.17 2.08
N ILE A 71 -0.25 5.90 2.48
CA ILE A 71 1.13 5.70 2.04
C ILE A 71 1.97 5.29 3.24
N GLY A 72 2.69 4.19 3.15
CA GLY A 72 3.60 3.75 4.21
C GLY A 72 5.02 3.53 3.70
N VAL A 73 5.98 3.60 4.62
CA VAL A 73 7.39 3.32 4.35
C VAL A 73 7.85 2.23 5.31
N ASN A 74 8.36 1.11 4.80
CA ASN A 74 8.90 0.01 5.58
C ASN A 74 10.30 -0.40 5.07
N LEU A 75 10.83 -1.55 5.51
CA LEU A 75 12.16 -2.01 5.09
C LEU A 75 12.22 -2.43 3.61
N ASP A 76 11.07 -2.80 3.02
CA ASP A 76 10.99 -3.27 1.64
C ASP A 76 10.78 -2.13 0.64
N GLY A 77 10.40 -0.94 1.11
CA GLY A 77 10.23 0.23 0.26
C GLY A 77 9.12 1.15 0.72
N VAL A 78 8.43 1.72 -0.27
CA VAL A 78 7.29 2.61 -0.10
C VAL A 78 6.10 1.97 -0.78
N TYR A 79 4.97 1.91 -0.07
CA TYR A 79 3.71 1.46 -0.63
C TYR A 79 2.67 2.56 -0.60
N GLY A 80 1.73 2.52 -1.53
CA GLY A 80 0.53 3.33 -1.57
C GLY A 80 -0.66 2.41 -1.78
N VAL A 81 -1.67 2.51 -0.92
CA VAL A 81 -2.81 1.59 -0.92
C VAL A 81 -4.13 2.35 -0.85
N ILE A 82 -5.10 1.92 -1.65
CA ILE A 82 -6.47 2.41 -1.62
C ILE A 82 -7.42 1.24 -1.33
N GLY A 83 -8.23 1.38 -0.28
CA GLY A 83 -9.29 0.43 0.03
C GLY A 83 -10.51 0.69 -0.87
N VAL A 84 -10.87 -0.30 -1.67
CA VAL A 84 -11.93 -0.23 -2.69
C VAL A 84 -13.12 -1.10 -2.27
N ILE A 85 -14.34 -0.58 -2.42
CA ILE A 85 -15.57 -1.36 -2.20
C ILE A 85 -15.68 -2.41 -3.29
N SER A 86 -15.63 -3.69 -2.91
CA SER A 86 -15.51 -4.81 -3.85
C SER A 86 -16.65 -4.88 -4.87
N GLU A 87 -17.87 -4.55 -4.44
CA GLU A 87 -19.06 -4.50 -5.32
C GLU A 87 -18.96 -3.47 -6.45
N SER A 88 -18.09 -2.45 -6.30
CA SER A 88 -17.89 -1.41 -7.31
C SER A 88 -16.80 -1.74 -8.34
N ILE A 89 -16.10 -2.86 -8.16
CA ILE A 89 -15.04 -3.30 -9.07
C ILE A 89 -15.64 -3.90 -10.34
N SER A 90 -15.16 -3.42 -11.49
CA SER A 90 -15.55 -3.90 -12.82
C SER A 90 -14.36 -4.45 -13.60
N GLU A 91 -14.63 -5.18 -14.68
CA GLU A 91 -13.59 -5.66 -15.58
C GLU A 91 -12.82 -4.50 -16.21
N GLU A 92 -13.50 -3.41 -16.59
CA GLU A 92 -12.87 -2.24 -17.20
C GLU A 92 -11.91 -1.52 -16.24
N PHE A 93 -12.25 -1.48 -14.95
CA PHE A 93 -11.36 -0.96 -13.93
C PHE A 93 -10.11 -1.84 -13.79
N LEU A 94 -10.30 -3.15 -13.64
CA LEU A 94 -9.19 -4.11 -13.51
C LEU A 94 -8.28 -4.09 -14.74
N SER A 95 -8.84 -4.11 -15.96
CA SER A 95 -8.05 -3.99 -17.19
C SER A 95 -7.20 -2.71 -17.19
N GLU A 96 -7.80 -1.56 -16.86
CA GLU A 96 -7.08 -0.28 -16.92
C GLU A 96 -5.96 -0.18 -15.89
N ILE A 97 -6.14 -0.68 -14.65
CA ILE A 97 -5.05 -0.66 -13.66
C ILE A 97 -3.95 -1.65 -14.00
N LEU A 98 -4.28 -2.82 -14.55
CA LEU A 98 -3.29 -3.83 -14.94
C LEU A 98 -2.48 -3.42 -16.18
N GLU A 99 -3.09 -2.63 -17.09
CA GLU A 99 -2.42 -2.09 -18.27
C GLU A 99 -1.71 -0.74 -18.01
N SER A 100 -1.88 -0.14 -16.83
CA SER A 100 -1.33 1.18 -16.48
C SER A 100 0.20 1.23 -16.35
N GLY A 101 0.88 0.08 -16.33
CA GLY A 101 2.30 -0.04 -16.06
C GLY A 101 2.67 0.13 -14.58
N LEU A 102 1.68 0.22 -13.69
CA LEU A 102 1.88 0.19 -12.24
C LEU A 102 2.13 -1.25 -11.76
N LYS A 103 3.02 -1.42 -10.78
CA LYS A 103 3.20 -2.71 -10.09
C LYS A 103 2.10 -2.85 -9.03
N VAL A 104 0.95 -3.39 -9.44
CA VAL A 104 -0.25 -3.50 -8.60
C VAL A 104 -0.29 -4.85 -7.87
N GLU A 105 -0.64 -4.81 -6.58
CA GLU A 105 -1.09 -5.96 -5.80
C GLU A 105 -2.54 -5.74 -5.34
N ILE A 106 -3.35 -6.81 -5.32
CA ILE A 106 -4.74 -6.76 -4.86
C ILE A 106 -4.96 -7.85 -3.81
N TYR A 107 -5.45 -7.47 -2.62
CA TYR A 107 -5.66 -8.38 -1.50
C TYR A 107 -6.86 -7.97 -0.63
N GLY A 108 -7.26 -8.83 0.31
CA GLY A 108 -8.39 -8.59 1.20
C GLY A 108 -8.20 -7.40 2.15
N GLY A 109 -9.27 -6.65 2.41
CA GLY A 109 -9.26 -5.53 3.34
C GLY A 109 -9.43 -5.95 4.81
N LYS A 110 -10.05 -7.10 5.06
CA LYS A 110 -10.16 -7.72 6.38
C LYS A 110 -9.14 -8.84 6.55
N ASP A 111 -9.00 -9.71 5.55
CA ASP A 111 -7.95 -10.73 5.50
C ASP A 111 -6.81 -10.29 4.59
N PHE A 112 -5.79 -9.67 5.19
CA PHE A 112 -4.60 -9.20 4.48
C PHE A 112 -3.73 -10.33 3.90
N THR A 113 -3.95 -11.58 4.32
CA THR A 113 -3.20 -12.73 3.79
C THR A 113 -3.82 -13.31 2.52
N LYS A 114 -5.03 -12.84 2.17
CA LYS A 114 -5.74 -13.26 0.97
C LYS A 114 -5.38 -12.36 -0.21
N THR A 115 -4.32 -12.72 -0.92
CA THR A 115 -3.90 -12.06 -2.16
C THR A 115 -4.68 -12.61 -3.36
N TYR A 116 -5.35 -11.72 -4.11
CA TYR A 116 -6.04 -12.03 -5.37
C TYR A 116 -5.14 -11.85 -6.59
N TYR A 117 -4.20 -10.90 -6.53
CA TYR A 117 -3.28 -10.61 -7.63
C TYR A 117 -1.94 -10.08 -7.09
N ALA A 118 -0.82 -10.67 -7.51
CA ALA A 118 0.53 -10.33 -7.03
C ALA A 118 1.43 -9.68 -8.09
N GLY A 119 0.88 -8.95 -9.07
CA GLY A 119 1.66 -8.21 -10.07
C GLY A 119 2.25 -9.04 -11.22
N ASP A 120 2.58 -10.31 -10.97
CA ASP A 120 3.16 -11.24 -11.95
C ASP A 120 2.29 -12.48 -12.21
N THR A 121 1.14 -12.57 -11.52
CA THR A 121 0.22 -13.69 -11.61
C THR A 121 -0.41 -13.77 -13.01
N ARG A 122 -0.33 -14.94 -13.64
CA ARG A 122 -1.05 -15.21 -14.90
C ARG A 122 -2.51 -15.53 -14.60
N ILE A 123 -3.35 -14.50 -14.60
CA ILE A 123 -4.79 -14.59 -14.42
C ILE A 123 -5.48 -13.65 -15.41
N SER A 124 -6.61 -14.06 -15.99
CA SER A 124 -7.39 -13.14 -16.82
C SER A 124 -8.16 -12.14 -15.95
N VAL A 125 -8.47 -10.97 -16.51
CA VAL A 125 -9.27 -9.93 -15.81
C VAL A 125 -10.60 -10.49 -15.31
N LYS A 126 -11.27 -11.32 -16.12
CA LYS A 126 -12.54 -11.94 -15.77
C LYS A 126 -12.39 -12.90 -14.59
N GLU A 127 -11.38 -13.77 -14.63
CA GLU A 127 -11.10 -14.70 -13.52
C GLU A 127 -10.76 -13.92 -12.24
N LEU A 128 -9.94 -12.87 -12.33
CA LEU A 128 -9.61 -12.02 -11.19
C LEU A 128 -10.85 -11.37 -10.56
N LEU A 129 -11.76 -10.85 -11.38
CA LEU A 129 -13.01 -10.29 -10.89
C LEU A 129 -13.89 -11.35 -10.21
N GLU A 130 -13.95 -12.56 -10.77
CA GLU A 130 -14.68 -13.66 -10.16
C GLU A 130 -14.09 -14.07 -8.81
N GLU A 131 -12.77 -14.13 -8.69
CA GLU A 131 -12.07 -14.46 -7.44
C GLU A 131 -12.29 -13.38 -6.37
N ILE A 132 -12.24 -12.10 -6.73
CA ILE A 132 -12.58 -10.99 -5.82
C ILE A 132 -14.01 -11.14 -5.31
N LYS A 133 -14.99 -11.42 -6.19
CA LYS A 133 -16.41 -11.57 -5.83
C LYS A 133 -16.67 -12.79 -4.96
N LYS A 134 -16.11 -13.95 -5.32
CA LYS A 134 -16.16 -15.17 -4.50
C LYS A 134 -15.45 -14.99 -3.16
N GLY A 135 -14.50 -14.06 -3.13
CA GLY A 135 -13.66 -13.77 -1.98
C GLY A 135 -14.42 -13.30 -0.74
N GLY A 136 -15.60 -12.69 -0.89
CA GLY A 136 -16.46 -12.26 0.21
C GLY A 136 -15.92 -11.08 1.02
N GLU A 137 -14.85 -10.43 0.56
CA GLU A 137 -14.31 -9.21 1.15
C GLU A 137 -15.20 -8.01 0.75
N GLU A 138 -15.70 -7.25 1.71
CA GLU A 138 -16.46 -6.01 1.44
C GLU A 138 -15.55 -4.92 0.86
N VAL A 139 -14.32 -4.86 1.37
CA VAL A 139 -13.27 -3.96 0.92
C VAL A 139 -12.09 -4.80 0.45
N VAL A 140 -11.54 -4.48 -0.72
CA VAL A 140 -10.25 -5.00 -1.16
C VAL A 140 -9.23 -3.88 -1.22
N GLN A 141 -7.98 -4.18 -0.96
CA GLN A 141 -6.88 -3.24 -1.06
C GLN A 141 -6.29 -3.30 -2.46
N VAL A 142 -6.10 -2.14 -3.09
CA VAL A 142 -5.34 -2.00 -4.33
C VAL A 142 -4.06 -1.26 -3.97
N GLU A 143 -2.94 -1.97 -3.99
CA GLU A 143 -1.64 -1.47 -3.55
C GLU A 143 -0.69 -1.31 -4.73
N VAL A 144 0.16 -0.29 -4.67
CA VAL A 144 1.33 -0.10 -5.54
C VAL A 144 2.57 0.09 -4.69
N ARG A 145 3.71 -0.38 -5.20
CA ARG A 145 5.01 -0.31 -4.49
C ARG A 145 6.10 0.37 -5.32
N ARG A 146 7.01 1.02 -4.61
CA ARG A 146 8.26 1.61 -5.12
C ARG A 146 9.42 1.33 -4.17
N ASP A 147 10.60 1.14 -4.74
CA ASP A 147 11.83 1.08 -3.97
C ASP A 147 12.11 2.45 -3.30
N LEU A 148 12.87 2.46 -2.20
CA LEU A 148 13.23 3.70 -1.49
C LEU A 148 13.93 4.73 -2.40
N SER A 149 14.69 4.27 -3.40
CA SER A 149 15.36 5.13 -4.40
C SER A 149 14.38 5.87 -5.31
N GLU A 150 13.18 5.34 -5.50
CA GLU A 150 12.12 5.91 -6.32
C GLU A 150 10.92 6.39 -5.50
N CYS A 151 11.10 6.54 -4.18
CA CYS A 151 10.03 6.78 -3.21
C CYS A 151 9.02 7.86 -3.61
N PHE A 152 9.47 8.96 -4.23
CA PHE A 152 8.58 10.06 -4.60
C PHE A 152 7.59 9.73 -5.72
N LYS A 153 7.85 8.70 -6.54
CA LYS A 153 6.91 8.26 -7.58
C LYS A 153 5.63 7.69 -6.98
N ILE A 154 5.63 7.28 -5.71
CA ILE A 154 4.44 6.74 -5.06
C ILE A 154 3.27 7.72 -5.05
N VAL A 155 3.56 9.04 -4.97
CA VAL A 155 2.53 10.08 -4.96
C VAL A 155 1.83 10.14 -6.33
N GLU A 156 2.62 10.05 -7.39
CA GLU A 156 2.11 10.00 -8.76
C GLU A 156 1.33 8.71 -9.03
N ASP A 157 1.80 7.58 -8.52
CA ASP A 157 1.12 6.29 -8.67
C ASP A 157 -0.23 6.27 -7.94
N LEU A 158 -0.27 6.78 -6.71
CA LEU A 158 -1.52 6.91 -5.94
C LEU A 158 -2.50 7.86 -6.65
N ARG A 159 -2.00 8.96 -7.22
CA ARG A 159 -2.81 9.88 -8.03
C ARG A 159 -3.39 9.19 -9.25
N LYS A 160 -2.58 8.45 -10.01
CA LYS A 160 -3.04 7.68 -11.18
C LYS A 160 -4.09 6.64 -10.80
N LEU A 161 -3.88 5.89 -9.72
CA LEU A 161 -4.88 4.94 -9.22
C LEU A 161 -6.21 5.64 -8.91
N ARG A 162 -6.17 6.74 -8.16
CA ARG A 162 -7.37 7.53 -7.84
C ARG A 162 -8.07 8.04 -9.10
N GLU A 163 -7.33 8.53 -10.08
CA GLU A 163 -7.88 8.99 -11.36
C GLU A 163 -8.62 7.87 -12.10
N VAL A 164 -8.03 6.67 -12.17
CA VAL A 164 -8.68 5.50 -12.78
C VAL A 164 -9.95 5.11 -12.01
N MET A 165 -9.91 5.13 -10.67
CA MET A 165 -11.08 4.84 -9.84
C MET A 165 -12.23 5.81 -10.09
N ILE A 166 -11.94 7.12 -10.11
CA ILE A 166 -12.94 8.16 -10.40
C ILE A 166 -13.51 7.97 -11.80
N LYS A 167 -12.64 7.79 -12.81
CA LYS A 167 -13.03 7.58 -14.21
C LYS A 167 -13.95 6.37 -14.38
N ARG A 168 -13.72 5.30 -13.62
CA ARG A 168 -14.48 4.04 -13.70
C ARG A 168 -15.63 3.94 -12.71
N GLY A 169 -15.90 4.99 -11.93
CA GLY A 169 -16.99 5.01 -10.95
C GLY A 169 -16.79 4.04 -9.78
N VAL A 170 -15.55 3.65 -9.51
CA VAL A 170 -15.18 2.76 -8.41
C VAL A 170 -15.25 3.53 -7.09
N LYS A 171 -15.91 2.93 -6.10
CA LYS A 171 -16.06 3.51 -4.77
C LYS A 171 -14.88 3.08 -3.89
N TYR A 172 -14.32 4.01 -3.13
CA TYR A 172 -13.22 3.74 -2.21
C TYR A 172 -13.47 4.32 -0.82
N VAL A 173 -12.84 3.72 0.18
CA VAL A 173 -12.91 4.11 1.58
C VAL A 173 -11.90 5.23 1.83
N SER A 174 -12.30 6.27 2.55
CA SER A 174 -11.39 7.33 2.97
C SER A 174 -10.80 7.04 4.36
N PRO A 175 -9.48 6.79 4.49
CA PRO A 175 -8.85 6.53 5.79
C PRO A 175 -8.86 7.73 6.75
N LEU A 176 -9.15 8.94 6.25
CA LEU A 176 -9.30 10.14 7.09
C LEU A 176 -10.66 10.21 7.81
N ALA A 177 -11.66 9.44 7.38
CA ALA A 177 -12.94 9.40 8.06
C ALA A 177 -12.89 8.57 9.36
N SER A 178 -11.97 7.59 9.41
CA SER A 178 -11.78 6.65 10.51
C SER A 178 -10.71 7.09 11.53
N SER A 179 -10.09 8.26 11.36
CA SER A 179 -9.15 8.84 12.34
C SER A 179 -9.81 9.76 13.37
N ARG A 180 -11.16 9.76 13.44
CA ARG A 180 -11.93 10.43 14.50
C ARG A 180 -12.31 9.42 15.59
N ASP A 181 -11.33 8.94 16.34
CA ASP A 181 -11.52 8.30 17.65
C ASP A 181 -10.35 8.70 18.56
#